data_AF-A0A2A9G1Y2-F1
#
_entry.id   AF-A0A2A9G1Y2-F1
#
_cell.length_a   1.000
_cell.length_b   1.000
_cell.length_c   1.000
_cell.angle_alpha   90.00
_cell.angle_beta   90.00
_cell.angle_gamma   90.00
#
_symmetry.space_group_name_H-M   'P 1'
#
loop_
_entity.id
_entity.type
_entity.pdbx_description
1 polymer ?
#
loop_
_entity_poly.entity_id
_entity_poly.type
_entity_poly.pdbx_seq_one_letter_code
_entity_poly.pdbx_strand_id
1 'polypeptide(L)'
;MTTEARAPGVTRRRVAAHWETWRPYTTCYPALLGLAGVLVAGGRRPVEIAVAVLTPVLGWLSGHYLGDHLDRHLDAIAKPQRPIPSGRMPPSVALAAGIGCAVASLAIAVVLNWRILPIFAVAMSGIVAYSAVFKRLGLSGNLSRGVLSALALAIGAMTAVAWPPLELLPVAMGFLLHDTASNLIGTVRDVDGDRAGGYRSVPVRHGVTAAVRLAAVLWVAGTAAVGAGALVAAQPDAQLTLAAVAVVIGGCALSVARPASLTARRALRSHELLVAERLVLTSAVVAGAAGLGVALLVLVPALVFSLVLQGRMRSRHEFPDDTPNKGERP
;
A
#
# COMPACT_ATOMS: atom_id res chain seq x y z
N MET A 1 -2.20 -28.47 37.07
CA MET A 1 -1.04 -27.60 36.79
C MET A 1 -1.37 -26.75 35.58
N THR A 2 -1.86 -25.54 35.83
CA THR A 2 -2.16 -24.53 34.82
C THR A 2 -0.85 -23.88 34.36
N THR A 3 -0.53 -24.02 33.08
CA THR A 3 0.64 -23.42 32.46
C THR A 3 0.42 -21.91 32.38
N GLU A 4 0.91 -21.15 33.36
CA GLU A 4 0.99 -19.69 33.26
C GLU A 4 1.90 -19.34 32.07
N ALA A 5 1.28 -18.84 30.99
CA ALA A 5 2.00 -18.31 29.85
C ALA A 5 2.81 -17.09 30.33
N ARG A 6 4.13 -17.26 30.50
CA ARG A 6 5.06 -16.17 30.84
C ARG A 6 4.81 -14.98 29.91
N ALA A 7 4.41 -13.86 30.50
CA ALA A 7 4.26 -12.59 29.80
C ALA A 7 5.55 -12.29 28.99
N PRO A 8 5.45 -11.95 27.69
CA PRO A 8 6.63 -11.66 26.89
C PRO A 8 7.41 -10.50 27.51
N GLY A 9 8.73 -10.65 27.62
CA GLY A 9 9.63 -9.63 28.16
C GLY A 9 9.54 -8.30 27.41
N VAL A 10 9.91 -7.20 28.07
CA VAL A 10 9.76 -5.82 27.59
C VAL A 10 10.34 -5.63 26.18
N THR A 11 11.52 -6.18 25.90
CA THR A 11 12.17 -6.12 24.58
C THR A 11 11.35 -6.82 23.49
N ARG A 12 10.80 -8.00 23.78
CA ARG A 12 9.97 -8.77 22.83
C ARG A 12 8.68 -8.02 22.50
N ARG A 13 8.08 -7.33 23.48
CA ARG A 13 6.90 -6.47 23.26
C ARG A 13 7.21 -5.26 22.38
N ARG A 14 8.36 -4.61 22.59
CA ARG A 14 8.80 -3.48 21.75
C ARG A 14 9.06 -3.89 20.31
N VAL A 15 9.78 -4.99 20.08
CA VAL A 15 10.03 -5.52 18.72
C VAL A 15 8.73 -5.88 18.02
N ALA A 16 7.79 -6.55 18.72
CA ALA A 16 6.48 -6.85 18.18
C ALA A 16 5.69 -5.58 17.79
N ALA A 17 5.80 -4.51 18.58
CA ALA A 17 5.17 -3.23 18.26
C ALA A 17 5.68 -2.62 16.95
N HIS A 18 7.01 -2.62 16.71
CA HIS A 18 7.57 -2.17 15.44
C HIS A 18 7.10 -3.04 14.27
N TRP A 19 7.14 -4.37 14.45
CA TRP A 19 6.68 -5.33 13.46
C TRP A 19 5.21 -5.14 13.06
N GLU A 20 4.34 -4.85 14.04
CA GLU A 20 2.94 -4.53 13.77
C GLU A 20 2.75 -3.19 13.06
N THR A 21 3.48 -2.15 13.47
CA THR A 21 3.45 -0.84 12.79
C THR A 21 3.94 -0.94 11.35
N TRP A 22 4.95 -1.76 11.06
CA TRP A 22 5.46 -1.95 9.70
C TRP A 22 4.43 -2.52 8.74
N ARG A 23 3.43 -3.26 9.24
CA ARG A 23 2.45 -4.00 8.41
C ARG A 23 3.17 -4.75 7.28
N PRO A 24 4.10 -5.65 7.61
CA PRO A 24 5.07 -6.23 6.67
C PRO A 24 4.42 -6.91 5.47
N TYR A 25 3.18 -7.38 5.60
CA TYR A 25 2.38 -7.87 4.47
C TYR A 25 2.20 -6.87 3.31
N THR A 26 2.48 -5.57 3.53
CA THR A 26 2.44 -4.53 2.49
C THR A 26 3.80 -4.11 1.94
N THR A 27 4.94 -4.50 2.54
CA THR A 27 6.25 -3.93 2.19
C THR A 27 6.80 -4.43 0.85
N CYS A 28 6.34 -5.57 0.36
CA CYS A 28 6.71 -6.05 -0.97
C CYS A 28 6.17 -5.17 -2.10
N TYR A 29 5.07 -4.45 -1.85
CA TYR A 29 4.46 -3.58 -2.85
C TYR A 29 5.33 -2.38 -3.24
N PRO A 30 5.75 -1.50 -2.30
CA PRO A 30 6.64 -0.39 -2.64
C PRO A 30 7.99 -0.88 -3.20
N ALA A 31 8.48 -2.04 -2.75
CA ALA A 31 9.67 -2.68 -3.33
C ALA A 31 9.48 -2.99 -4.83
N LEU A 32 8.35 -3.60 -5.19
CA LEU A 32 8.03 -3.92 -6.58
C LEU A 32 7.77 -2.67 -7.42
N LEU A 33 7.16 -1.61 -6.85
CA LEU A 33 7.00 -0.33 -7.56
C LEU A 33 8.36 0.27 -7.92
N GLY A 34 9.28 0.31 -6.96
CA GLY A 34 10.64 0.74 -7.19
C GLY A 34 11.35 -0.06 -8.27
N LEU A 35 11.26 -1.39 -8.18
CA LEU A 35 11.82 -2.33 -9.17
C LEU A 35 11.22 -2.13 -10.57
N ALA A 36 9.91 -2.00 -10.67
CA ALA A 36 9.23 -1.74 -11.93
C ALA A 36 9.70 -0.42 -12.56
N GLY A 37 9.82 0.63 -11.75
CA GLY A 37 10.28 1.95 -12.21
C GLY A 37 11.69 1.90 -12.79
N VAL A 38 12.66 1.34 -12.06
CA VAL A 38 14.05 1.25 -12.53
C VAL A 38 14.19 0.39 -13.78
N LEU A 39 13.44 -0.72 -13.87
CA LEU A 39 13.51 -1.61 -15.04
C LEU A 39 12.88 -0.99 -16.28
N VAL A 40 11.75 -0.28 -16.16
CA VAL A 40 11.13 0.46 -17.26
C VAL A 40 12.06 1.56 -17.76
N ALA A 41 12.81 2.21 -16.86
CA ALA A 41 13.82 3.20 -17.22
C ALA A 41 15.12 2.61 -17.80
N GLY A 42 15.20 1.30 -17.97
CA GLY A 42 16.37 0.62 -18.52
C GLY A 42 17.51 0.41 -17.51
N GLY A 43 17.29 0.68 -16.23
CA GLY A 43 18.27 0.45 -15.17
C GLY A 43 18.53 -1.04 -14.95
N ARG A 44 19.82 -1.40 -14.86
CA ARG A 44 20.27 -2.80 -14.75
C ARG A 44 21.38 -2.97 -13.73
N ARG A 45 22.01 -1.89 -13.26
CA ARG A 45 23.13 -2.01 -12.32
C ARG A 45 22.59 -2.43 -10.95
N PRO A 46 23.26 -3.36 -10.24
CA PRO A 46 22.79 -3.83 -8.94
C PRO A 46 22.52 -2.70 -7.93
N VAL A 47 23.35 -1.65 -7.94
CA VAL A 47 23.19 -0.49 -7.07
C VAL A 47 21.93 0.32 -7.38
N GLU A 48 21.57 0.49 -8.66
CA GLU A 48 20.33 1.18 -9.07
C GLU A 48 19.12 0.40 -8.57
N ILE A 49 19.11 -0.91 -8.81
CA ILE A 49 18.01 -1.79 -8.40
C ILE A 49 17.87 -1.81 -6.88
N ALA A 50 18.97 -1.93 -6.15
CA ALA A 50 18.96 -1.94 -4.68
C ALA A 50 18.39 -0.64 -4.12
N VAL A 51 18.85 0.52 -4.62
CA VAL A 51 18.36 1.83 -4.18
C VAL A 51 16.90 2.04 -4.61
N ALA A 52 16.53 1.62 -5.82
CA ALA A 52 15.17 1.72 -6.33
C ALA A 52 14.17 0.93 -5.48
N VAL A 53 14.57 -0.25 -4.98
CA VAL A 53 13.76 -1.08 -4.10
C VAL A 53 13.72 -0.52 -2.67
N LEU A 54 14.87 -0.15 -2.11
CA LEU A 54 14.98 0.28 -0.71
C LEU A 54 14.35 1.66 -0.47
N THR A 55 14.44 2.58 -1.44
CA THR A 55 13.94 3.97 -1.26
C THR A 55 12.44 3.98 -0.97
N PRO A 56 11.56 3.40 -1.82
CA PRO A 56 10.12 3.36 -1.54
C PRO A 56 9.77 2.52 -0.31
N VAL A 57 10.51 1.44 -0.01
CA VAL A 57 10.28 0.63 1.20
C VAL A 57 10.50 1.48 2.46
N LEU A 58 11.61 2.20 2.55
CA LEU A 58 11.88 3.09 3.67
C LEU A 58 10.86 4.24 3.75
N GLY A 59 10.47 4.82 2.60
CA GLY A 59 9.39 5.81 2.54
C GLY A 59 8.04 5.25 3.04
N TRP A 60 7.74 4.00 2.72
CA TRP A 60 6.53 3.31 3.18
C TRP A 60 6.54 3.06 4.69
N LEU A 61 7.67 2.61 5.24
CA LEU A 61 7.85 2.45 6.68
C LEU A 61 7.73 3.80 7.42
N SER A 62 8.31 4.86 6.86
CA SER A 62 8.12 6.23 7.34
C SER A 62 6.63 6.59 7.39
N GLY A 63 5.90 6.36 6.31
CA GLY A 63 4.47 6.64 6.25
C GLY A 63 3.63 5.85 7.25
N HIS A 64 4.00 4.62 7.56
CA HIS A 64 3.32 3.87 8.63
C HIS A 64 3.59 4.45 10.01
N TYR A 65 4.83 4.78 10.32
CA TYR A 65 5.18 5.39 11.60
C TYR A 65 4.54 6.75 11.81
N LEU A 66 4.68 7.64 10.82
CA LEU A 66 4.14 9.00 10.88
C LEU A 66 2.60 8.97 10.84
N GLY A 67 2.02 8.09 10.03
CA GLY A 67 0.58 7.88 9.97
C GLY A 67 0.02 7.45 11.32
N ASP A 68 0.56 6.39 11.92
CA ASP A 68 0.13 5.91 13.24
C ASP A 68 0.34 6.98 14.33
N HIS A 69 1.45 7.74 14.26
CA HIS A 69 1.70 8.85 15.18
C HIS A 69 0.61 9.94 15.08
N LEU A 70 0.26 10.38 13.87
CA LEU A 70 -0.75 11.41 13.64
C LEU A 70 -2.17 10.91 13.98
N ASP A 71 -2.40 9.61 13.79
CA ASP A 71 -3.73 9.00 13.91
C ASP A 71 -4.03 8.47 15.32
N ARG A 72 -3.05 8.50 16.23
CA ARG A 72 -3.10 7.92 17.58
C ARG A 72 -4.38 8.24 18.38
N HIS A 73 -4.94 9.44 18.25
CA HIS A 73 -6.15 9.84 18.99
C HIS A 73 -7.42 9.23 18.39
N LEU A 74 -7.50 9.13 17.06
CA LEU A 74 -8.60 8.40 16.41
C LEU A 74 -8.47 6.90 16.68
N ASP A 75 -7.25 6.37 16.56
CA ASP A 75 -6.99 4.95 16.77
C ASP A 75 -7.24 4.53 18.23
N ALA A 76 -7.10 5.43 19.22
CA ALA A 76 -7.50 5.14 20.60
C ALA A 76 -9.00 4.84 20.76
N ILE A 77 -9.83 5.35 19.86
CA ILE A 77 -11.27 5.10 19.85
C ILE A 77 -11.58 3.89 18.96
N ALA A 78 -11.06 3.88 17.72
CA ALA A 78 -11.47 2.91 16.71
C ALA A 78 -10.68 1.59 16.77
N LYS A 79 -9.40 1.64 17.14
CA LYS A 79 -8.44 0.53 17.05
C LYS A 79 -7.49 0.51 18.28
N PRO A 80 -8.03 0.44 19.51
CA PRO A 80 -7.25 0.58 20.75
C PRO A 80 -6.14 -0.48 20.91
N GLN A 81 -6.26 -1.62 20.22
CA GLN A 81 -5.27 -2.69 20.19
C GLN A 81 -3.96 -2.31 19.47
N ARG A 82 -3.94 -1.24 18.66
CA ARG A 82 -2.75 -0.83 17.89
C ARG A 82 -1.57 -0.44 18.80
N PRO A 83 -0.32 -0.50 18.32
CA PRO A 83 0.87 -0.28 19.13
C PRO A 83 0.90 1.02 19.94
N ILE A 84 0.52 2.15 19.34
CA ILE A 84 0.55 3.46 20.02
C ILE A 84 -0.61 3.59 21.03
N PRO A 85 -1.89 3.38 20.67
CA PRO A 85 -2.99 3.49 21.63
C PRO A 85 -2.91 2.50 22.80
N SER A 86 -2.41 1.29 22.57
CA SER A 86 -2.22 0.28 23.63
C SER A 86 -1.02 0.57 24.56
N GLY A 87 -0.27 1.64 24.33
CA GLY A 87 0.93 2.00 25.11
C GLY A 87 2.16 1.11 24.84
N ARG A 88 2.08 0.17 23.89
CA ARG A 88 3.21 -0.71 23.53
C ARG A 88 4.32 0.02 22.78
N MET A 89 3.99 1.15 22.16
CA MET A 89 4.93 2.06 21.49
C MET A 89 4.66 3.52 21.88
N PRO A 90 5.64 4.23 22.48
CA PRO A 90 5.49 5.66 22.73
C PRO A 90 5.34 6.45 21.41
N PRO A 91 4.47 7.48 21.34
CA PRO A 91 4.32 8.30 20.14
C PRO A 91 5.62 8.94 19.66
N SER A 92 6.52 9.32 20.57
CA SER A 92 7.84 9.88 20.25
C SER A 92 8.76 8.89 19.53
N VAL A 93 8.68 7.60 19.89
CA VAL A 93 9.43 6.53 19.22
C VAL A 93 8.93 6.34 17.79
N ALA A 94 7.61 6.35 17.58
CA ALA A 94 7.03 6.30 16.23
C ALA A 94 7.48 7.50 15.39
N LEU A 95 7.44 8.72 15.94
CA LEU A 95 7.90 9.92 15.25
C LEU A 95 9.38 9.83 14.85
N ALA A 96 10.26 9.47 15.79
CA ALA A 96 11.69 9.34 15.54
C ALA A 96 12.00 8.24 14.50
N ALA A 97 11.34 7.09 14.58
CA ALA A 97 11.49 6.02 13.61
C ALA A 97 11.00 6.43 12.21
N GLY A 98 9.87 7.13 12.13
CA GLY A 98 9.34 7.64 10.87
C GLY A 98 10.29 8.63 10.20
N ILE A 99 10.76 9.63 10.95
CA ILE A 99 11.76 10.60 10.47
C ILE A 99 13.06 9.89 10.06
N GLY A 100 13.55 8.95 10.87
CA GLY A 100 14.75 8.17 10.57
C GLY A 100 14.62 7.39 9.26
N CYS A 101 13.48 6.74 9.02
CA CYS A 101 13.19 6.06 7.75
C CYS A 101 13.15 7.05 6.57
N ALA A 102 12.54 8.23 6.73
CA ALA A 102 12.51 9.25 5.68
C ALA A 102 13.90 9.78 5.34
N VAL A 103 14.72 10.09 6.35
CA VAL A 103 16.10 10.55 6.17
C VAL A 103 16.96 9.48 5.50
N ALA A 104 16.88 8.23 5.96
CA ALA A 104 17.61 7.12 5.36
C ALA A 104 17.18 6.90 3.89
N SER A 105 15.88 6.95 3.60
CA SER A 105 15.32 6.84 2.25
C SER A 105 15.87 7.93 1.33
N LEU A 106 15.85 9.20 1.78
CA LEU A 106 16.38 10.31 1.00
C LEU A 106 17.89 10.17 0.78
N ALA A 107 18.63 9.84 1.85
CA ALA A 107 20.09 9.74 1.80
C ALA A 107 20.57 8.71 0.76
N ILE A 108 19.93 7.54 0.68
CA ILE A 108 20.33 6.54 -0.32
C ILE A 108 19.93 6.95 -1.76
N ALA A 109 18.81 7.66 -1.92
CA ALA A 109 18.32 8.05 -3.24
C ALA A 109 19.14 9.18 -3.87
N VAL A 110 19.50 10.21 -3.09
CA VAL A 110 20.22 11.39 -3.61
C VAL A 110 21.66 11.09 -4.02
N VAL A 111 22.25 10.02 -3.48
CA VAL A 111 23.58 9.53 -3.87
C VAL A 111 23.61 9.13 -5.35
N LEU A 112 22.52 8.55 -5.87
CA LEU A 112 22.42 8.19 -7.29
C LEU A 112 21.91 9.36 -8.14
N ASN A 113 20.92 10.11 -7.65
CA ASN A 113 20.35 11.22 -8.40
C ASN A 113 19.75 12.29 -7.48
N TRP A 114 20.47 13.40 -7.29
CA TRP A 114 20.03 14.54 -6.48
C TRP A 114 18.70 15.16 -6.96
N ARG A 115 18.34 15.00 -8.24
CA ARG A 115 17.07 15.51 -8.81
C ARG A 115 15.83 14.80 -8.23
N ILE A 116 16.00 13.71 -7.50
CA ILE A 116 14.93 13.03 -6.75
C ILE A 116 14.38 13.92 -5.63
N LEU A 117 15.20 14.83 -5.08
CA LEU A 117 14.85 15.65 -3.92
C LEU A 117 13.47 16.34 -4.00
N PRO A 118 13.09 17.09 -5.05
CA PRO A 118 11.76 17.70 -5.15
C PRO A 118 10.63 16.67 -5.14
N ILE A 119 10.75 15.59 -5.90
CA ILE A 119 9.73 14.52 -5.99
C ILE A 119 9.59 13.82 -4.63
N PHE A 120 10.72 13.58 -3.95
CA PHE A 120 10.74 13.01 -2.62
C PHE A 120 10.08 13.94 -1.59
N ALA A 121 10.36 15.25 -1.66
CA ALA A 121 9.73 16.24 -0.79
C ALA A 121 8.21 16.26 -0.97
N VAL A 122 7.71 16.19 -2.23
CA VAL A 122 6.28 16.06 -2.51
C VAL A 122 5.72 14.75 -1.94
N ALA A 123 6.42 13.62 -2.10
CA ALA A 123 5.99 12.33 -1.56
C ALA A 123 5.89 12.35 -0.02
N MET A 124 6.92 12.85 0.68
CA MET A 124 6.90 12.94 2.15
C MET A 124 5.84 13.93 2.65
N SER A 125 5.67 15.05 1.96
CA SER A 125 4.61 16.01 2.27
C SER A 125 3.23 15.36 2.07
N GLY A 126 3.04 14.58 1.01
CA GLY A 126 1.82 13.82 0.75
C GLY A 126 1.52 12.78 1.82
N ILE A 127 2.54 12.09 2.34
CA ILE A 127 2.40 11.14 3.47
C ILE A 127 1.85 11.83 4.72
N VAL A 128 2.43 12.98 5.09
CA VAL A 128 1.99 13.73 6.28
C VAL A 128 0.62 14.36 6.05
N ALA A 129 0.42 15.00 4.88
CA ALA A 129 -0.83 15.65 4.50
C ALA A 129 -2.00 14.67 4.37
N TYR A 130 -1.74 13.41 3.97
CA TYR A 130 -2.73 12.35 3.96
C TYR A 130 -3.38 12.18 5.34
N SER A 131 -2.58 11.95 6.38
CA SER A 131 -3.10 11.73 7.74
C SER A 131 -3.60 13.01 8.40
N ALA A 132 -2.93 14.13 8.18
CA ALA A 132 -3.28 15.41 8.80
C ALA A 132 -4.55 16.04 8.21
N VAL A 133 -4.77 15.91 6.89
CA VAL A 133 -5.80 16.68 6.17
C VAL A 133 -6.66 15.79 5.27
N PHE A 134 -6.05 15.15 4.27
CA PHE A 134 -6.80 14.62 3.11
C PHE A 134 -7.68 13.41 3.43
N LYS A 135 -7.27 12.53 4.35
CA LYS A 135 -8.06 11.32 4.67
C LYS A 135 -9.44 11.64 5.23
N ARG A 136 -9.64 12.84 5.77
CA ARG A 136 -10.93 13.29 6.33
C ARG A 136 -11.86 13.87 5.26
N LEU A 137 -11.38 14.07 4.03
CA LEU A 137 -12.01 14.91 3.00
C LEU A 137 -12.27 14.16 1.69
N GLY A 138 -13.45 13.55 1.58
CA GLY A 138 -13.94 12.95 0.34
C GLY A 138 -12.95 11.98 -0.28
N LEU A 139 -12.68 12.16 -1.58
CA LEU A 139 -11.74 11.32 -2.35
C LEU A 139 -10.27 11.74 -2.19
N SER A 140 -9.98 12.93 -1.62
CA SER A 140 -8.63 13.50 -1.63
C SER A 140 -7.60 12.61 -0.92
N GLY A 141 -7.98 11.94 0.17
CA GLY A 141 -7.12 10.98 0.85
C GLY A 141 -6.80 9.77 -0.03
N ASN A 142 -7.80 9.25 -0.75
CA ASN A 142 -7.61 8.13 -1.66
C ASN A 142 -6.70 8.52 -2.82
N LEU A 143 -6.95 9.69 -3.41
CA LEU A 143 -6.14 10.23 -4.50
C LEU A 143 -4.69 10.47 -4.07
N SER A 144 -4.49 11.00 -2.86
CA SER A 144 -3.16 11.17 -2.27
C SER A 144 -2.41 9.84 -2.20
N ARG A 145 -3.07 8.74 -1.82
CA ARG A 145 -2.44 7.40 -1.82
C ARG A 145 -2.08 6.94 -3.23
N GLY A 146 -2.93 7.19 -4.23
CA GLY A 146 -2.62 6.95 -5.64
C GLY A 146 -1.38 7.72 -6.12
N VAL A 147 -1.34 9.02 -5.85
CA VAL A 147 -0.21 9.88 -6.21
C VAL A 147 1.09 9.37 -5.59
N LEU A 148 1.08 8.96 -4.32
CA LEU A 148 2.27 8.41 -3.66
C LEU A 148 2.82 7.15 -4.36
N SER A 149 1.95 6.29 -4.90
CA SER A 149 2.38 5.10 -5.65
C SER A 149 2.99 5.45 -7.00
N ALA A 150 2.43 6.43 -7.72
CA ALA A 150 3.03 6.96 -8.93
C ALA A 150 4.40 7.62 -8.68
N LEU A 151 4.52 8.37 -7.57
CA LEU A 151 5.80 8.97 -7.16
C LEU A 151 6.82 7.90 -6.76
N ALA A 152 6.42 6.82 -6.08
CA ALA A 152 7.31 5.71 -5.75
C ALA A 152 7.88 5.02 -7.01
N LEU A 153 7.03 4.81 -8.02
CA LEU A 153 7.45 4.30 -9.33
C LEU A 153 8.44 5.27 -10.02
N ALA A 154 8.14 6.56 -10.02
CA ALA A 154 8.99 7.59 -10.60
C ALA A 154 10.35 7.69 -9.89
N ILE A 155 10.37 7.64 -8.56
CA ILE A 155 11.60 7.62 -7.75
C ILE A 155 12.45 6.39 -8.12
N GLY A 156 11.82 5.22 -8.28
CA GLY A 156 12.50 4.01 -8.77
C GLY A 156 13.18 4.22 -10.13
N ALA A 157 12.44 4.75 -11.11
CA ALA A 157 12.98 5.07 -12.43
C ALA A 157 14.17 6.04 -12.36
N MET A 158 14.07 7.08 -11.52
CA MET A 158 15.09 8.11 -11.38
C MET A 158 16.41 7.64 -10.73
N THR A 159 16.47 6.40 -10.25
CA THR A 159 17.74 5.81 -9.81
C THR A 159 18.66 5.44 -10.98
N ALA A 160 18.10 5.25 -12.18
CA ALA A 160 18.84 4.92 -13.40
C ALA A 160 18.91 6.09 -14.40
N VAL A 161 17.94 7.02 -14.34
CA VAL A 161 17.85 8.17 -15.27
C VAL A 161 17.64 9.48 -14.53
N ALA A 162 17.96 10.61 -15.17
CA ALA A 162 17.85 11.93 -14.54
C ALA A 162 16.41 12.32 -14.19
N TRP A 163 15.45 11.98 -15.06
CA TRP A 163 14.03 12.28 -14.95
C TRP A 163 13.19 11.09 -15.41
N PRO A 164 11.96 10.89 -14.89
CA PRO A 164 11.11 9.80 -15.31
C PRO A 164 10.86 9.84 -16.83
N PRO A 165 11.05 8.71 -17.55
CA PRO A 165 10.81 8.65 -18.98
C PRO A 165 9.31 8.72 -19.29
N LEU A 166 8.93 9.21 -20.47
CA LEU A 166 7.51 9.37 -20.86
C LEU A 166 6.79 8.01 -20.97
N GLU A 167 7.55 6.96 -21.30
CA GLU A 167 7.12 5.57 -21.35
C GLU A 167 6.57 5.08 -20.00
N LEU A 168 6.96 5.72 -18.89
CA LEU A 168 6.45 5.41 -17.55
C LEU A 168 5.04 5.98 -17.31
N LEU A 169 4.59 6.96 -18.09
CA LEU A 169 3.36 7.71 -17.84
C LEU A 169 2.09 6.81 -17.79
N PRO A 170 1.85 5.87 -18.72
CA PRO A 170 0.67 5.01 -18.65
C PRO A 170 0.65 4.17 -17.35
N VAL A 171 1.80 3.63 -16.96
CA VAL A 171 1.94 2.81 -15.76
C VAL A 171 1.80 3.66 -14.48
N ALA A 172 2.39 4.86 -14.46
CA ALA A 172 2.27 5.80 -13.34
C ALA A 172 0.82 6.23 -13.13
N MET A 173 0.11 6.59 -14.20
CA MET A 173 -1.33 6.89 -14.16
C MET A 173 -2.14 5.66 -13.75
N GLY A 174 -1.75 4.48 -14.21
CA GLY A 174 -2.34 3.21 -13.84
C GLY A 174 -2.30 2.97 -12.34
N PHE A 175 -1.12 3.04 -11.71
CA PHE A 175 -0.99 2.88 -10.26
C PHE A 175 -1.63 4.00 -9.46
N LEU A 176 -1.67 5.23 -9.98
CA LEU A 176 -2.41 6.33 -9.35
C LEU A 176 -3.90 5.99 -9.23
N LEU A 177 -4.54 5.62 -10.33
CA LEU A 177 -5.97 5.29 -10.34
C LEU A 177 -6.26 4.01 -9.55
N HIS A 178 -5.42 3.00 -9.75
CA HIS A 178 -5.53 1.71 -9.08
C HIS A 178 -5.45 1.85 -7.54
N ASP A 179 -4.46 2.59 -7.03
CA ASP A 179 -4.30 2.71 -5.58
C ASP A 179 -5.27 3.71 -4.95
N THR A 180 -5.77 4.66 -5.74
CA THR A 180 -6.96 5.44 -5.36
C THR A 180 -8.14 4.49 -5.14
N ALA A 181 -8.39 3.55 -6.05
CA ALA A 181 -9.46 2.56 -5.92
C ALA A 181 -9.27 1.62 -4.71
N SER A 182 -8.07 1.05 -4.57
CA SER A 182 -7.74 0.13 -3.47
C SER A 182 -7.90 0.81 -2.11
N ASN A 183 -7.43 2.06 -1.98
CA ASN A 183 -7.62 2.83 -0.75
C ASN A 183 -9.08 3.19 -0.50
N LEU A 184 -9.86 3.47 -1.54
CA LEU A 184 -11.31 3.74 -1.44
C LEU A 184 -12.07 2.51 -0.92
N ILE A 185 -11.77 1.29 -1.37
CA ILE A 185 -12.30 0.06 -0.76
C ILE A 185 -11.91 -0.05 0.72
N GLY A 186 -10.69 0.36 1.08
CA GLY A 186 -10.26 0.49 2.47
C GLY A 186 -11.16 1.42 3.30
N THR A 187 -11.56 2.58 2.76
CA THR A 187 -12.47 3.49 3.49
C THR A 187 -13.88 2.93 3.67
N VAL A 188 -14.33 2.04 2.78
CA VAL A 188 -15.62 1.37 2.94
C VAL A 188 -15.63 0.44 4.15
N ARG A 189 -14.50 -0.24 4.44
CA ARG A 189 -14.33 -1.02 5.68
C ARG A 189 -14.43 -0.15 6.92
N ASP A 190 -13.86 1.05 6.86
CA ASP A 190 -13.72 1.95 8.02
C ASP A 190 -14.89 2.95 8.16
N VAL A 191 -15.97 2.82 7.36
CA VAL A 191 -17.06 3.82 7.23
C VAL A 191 -17.74 4.21 8.54
N ASP A 192 -17.97 3.27 9.45
CA ASP A 192 -18.63 3.57 10.73
C ASP A 192 -17.68 4.31 11.69
N GLY A 193 -16.40 3.93 11.68
CA GLY A 193 -15.34 4.61 12.44
C GLY A 193 -15.09 6.03 11.90
N ASP A 194 -15.06 6.18 10.58
CA ASP A 194 -14.97 7.49 9.91
C ASP A 194 -16.16 8.38 10.30
N ARG A 195 -17.39 7.86 10.27
CA ARG A 195 -18.60 8.61 10.66
C ARG A 195 -18.52 9.06 12.12
N ALA A 196 -18.15 8.16 13.04
CA ALA A 196 -18.00 8.49 14.46
C ALA A 196 -16.88 9.51 14.71
N GLY A 197 -15.79 9.47 13.93
CA GLY A 197 -14.68 10.41 13.98
C GLY A 197 -14.95 11.76 13.30
N GLY A 198 -16.15 11.98 12.75
CA GLY A 198 -16.52 13.20 12.03
C GLY A 198 -15.89 13.33 10.64
N TYR A 199 -15.39 12.23 10.08
CA TYR A 199 -14.74 12.22 8.77
C TYR A 199 -15.80 12.31 7.69
N ARG A 200 -15.43 12.94 6.59
CA ARG A 200 -16.30 13.17 5.46
C ARG A 200 -15.82 12.38 4.24
N SER A 201 -15.44 11.11 4.44
CA SER A 201 -14.98 10.21 3.40
C SER A 201 -16.08 9.91 2.38
N VAL A 202 -15.71 9.41 1.19
CA VAL A 202 -16.66 9.08 0.11
C VAL A 202 -17.80 8.17 0.59
N PRO A 203 -17.56 7.03 1.28
CA PRO A 203 -18.66 6.18 1.75
C PRO A 203 -19.53 6.84 2.82
N VAL A 204 -19.01 7.79 3.61
CA VAL A 204 -19.81 8.54 4.59
C VAL A 204 -20.73 9.54 3.89
N ARG A 205 -20.23 10.29 2.90
CA ARG A 205 -21.00 11.33 2.20
C ARG A 205 -21.96 10.80 1.14
N HIS A 206 -21.53 9.80 0.38
CA HIS A 206 -22.23 9.34 -0.82
C HIS A 206 -22.73 7.90 -0.70
N GLY A 207 -22.49 7.26 0.45
CA GLY A 207 -22.87 5.88 0.71
C GLY A 207 -21.89 4.86 0.15
N VAL A 208 -21.98 3.65 0.71
CA VAL A 208 -21.12 2.51 0.39
C VAL A 208 -21.23 2.10 -1.09
N THR A 209 -22.44 2.09 -1.65
CA THR A 209 -22.68 1.71 -3.04
C THR A 209 -21.96 2.64 -4.03
N ALA A 210 -22.01 3.96 -3.79
CA ALA A 210 -21.32 4.92 -4.65
C ALA A 210 -19.80 4.77 -4.54
N ALA A 211 -19.27 4.56 -3.33
CA ALA A 211 -17.85 4.33 -3.10
C ALA A 211 -17.33 3.07 -3.83
N VAL A 212 -18.06 1.94 -3.75
CA VAL A 212 -17.66 0.70 -4.44
C VAL A 212 -17.73 0.86 -5.96
N ARG A 213 -18.77 1.53 -6.50
CA ARG A 213 -18.87 1.80 -7.95
C ARG A 213 -17.71 2.67 -8.44
N LEU A 214 -17.40 3.75 -7.71
CA LEU A 214 -16.26 4.62 -8.03
C LEU A 214 -14.94 3.85 -7.95
N ALA A 215 -14.75 3.02 -6.92
CA ALA A 215 -13.56 2.17 -6.81
C ALA A 215 -13.44 1.21 -7.99
N ALA A 216 -14.54 0.58 -8.43
CA ALA A 216 -14.52 -0.31 -9.59
C ALA A 216 -14.13 0.43 -10.88
N VAL A 217 -14.69 1.63 -11.12
CA VAL A 217 -14.33 2.46 -12.29
C VAL A 217 -12.85 2.84 -12.28
N LEU A 218 -12.36 3.34 -11.14
CA LEU A 218 -10.95 3.71 -10.97
C LEU A 218 -10.02 2.51 -11.11
N TRP A 219 -10.40 1.34 -10.58
CA TRP A 219 -9.63 0.11 -10.71
C TRP A 219 -9.55 -0.34 -12.17
N VAL A 220 -10.69 -0.39 -12.89
CA VAL A 220 -10.70 -0.74 -14.33
C VAL A 220 -9.83 0.23 -15.13
N ALA A 221 -9.98 1.54 -14.91
CA ALA A 221 -9.19 2.55 -15.59
C ALA A 221 -7.69 2.42 -15.28
N GLY A 222 -7.34 2.15 -14.01
CA GLY A 222 -5.96 1.95 -13.58
C GLY A 222 -5.32 0.72 -14.21
N THR A 223 -6.00 -0.43 -14.14
CA THR A 223 -5.52 -1.69 -14.73
C THR A 223 -5.44 -1.60 -16.26
N ALA A 224 -6.39 -0.94 -16.92
CA ALA A 224 -6.33 -0.68 -18.35
C ALA A 224 -5.14 0.21 -18.73
N ALA A 225 -4.81 1.24 -17.94
CA ALA A 225 -3.65 2.09 -18.18
C ALA A 225 -2.32 1.35 -17.97
N VAL A 226 -2.22 0.46 -16.96
CA VAL A 226 -1.08 -0.46 -16.83
C VAL A 226 -0.98 -1.40 -18.03
N GLY A 227 -2.11 -1.93 -18.50
CA GLY A 227 -2.18 -2.74 -19.72
C GLY A 227 -1.71 -1.97 -20.97
N ALA A 228 -2.13 -0.72 -21.12
CA ALA A 228 -1.70 0.16 -22.21
C ALA A 228 -0.19 0.46 -22.16
N GLY A 229 0.44 0.38 -20.98
CA GLY A 229 1.90 0.41 -20.85
C GLY A 229 2.60 -0.70 -21.63
N ALA A 230 1.91 -1.80 -21.99
CA ALA A 230 2.47 -2.85 -22.84
C ALA A 230 2.79 -2.35 -24.26
N LEU A 231 2.12 -1.29 -24.75
CA LEU A 231 2.38 -0.71 -26.07
C LEU A 231 3.81 -0.18 -26.23
N VAL A 232 4.48 0.12 -25.13
CA VAL A 232 5.86 0.62 -25.09
C VAL A 232 6.80 -0.32 -24.32
N ALA A 233 6.31 -1.49 -23.91
CA ALA A 233 7.10 -2.47 -23.17
C ALA A 233 8.02 -3.27 -24.09
N ALA A 234 9.18 -3.68 -23.58
CA ALA A 234 10.11 -4.54 -24.31
C ALA A 234 9.53 -5.95 -24.56
N GLN A 235 8.67 -6.42 -23.65
CA GLN A 235 8.02 -7.74 -23.70
C GLN A 235 6.50 -7.60 -23.46
N PRO A 236 5.75 -7.07 -24.44
CA PRO A 236 4.33 -6.77 -24.29
C PRO A 236 3.49 -7.98 -23.86
N ASP A 237 3.73 -9.15 -24.45
CA ASP A 237 2.98 -10.38 -24.15
C ASP A 237 3.15 -10.84 -22.70
N ALA A 238 4.37 -10.70 -22.16
CA ALA A 238 4.66 -11.04 -20.78
C ALA A 238 3.93 -10.11 -19.80
N GLN A 239 3.87 -8.81 -20.12
CA GLN A 239 3.09 -7.83 -19.34
C GLN A 239 1.59 -8.11 -19.42
N LEU A 240 1.04 -8.32 -20.62
CA LEU A 240 -0.39 -8.60 -20.80
C LEU A 240 -0.81 -9.91 -20.12
N THR A 241 0.04 -10.93 -20.13
CA THR A 241 -0.24 -12.21 -19.44
C THR A 241 -0.45 -12.00 -17.94
N LEU A 242 0.47 -11.33 -17.24
CA LEU A 242 0.30 -11.07 -15.80
C LEU A 242 -0.76 -10.02 -15.51
N ALA A 243 -0.97 -9.03 -16.39
CA ALA A 243 -2.05 -8.07 -16.25
C ALA A 243 -3.42 -8.78 -16.32
N ALA A 244 -3.59 -9.77 -17.21
CA ALA A 244 -4.80 -10.58 -17.27
C ALA A 244 -5.03 -11.38 -15.97
N VAL A 245 -3.98 -11.94 -15.37
CA VAL A 245 -4.07 -12.59 -14.05
C VAL A 245 -4.51 -11.59 -12.98
N ALA A 246 -3.94 -10.38 -12.97
CA ALA A 246 -4.34 -9.32 -12.05
C ALA A 246 -5.82 -8.93 -12.24
N VAL A 247 -6.31 -8.82 -13.48
CA VAL A 247 -7.72 -8.55 -13.79
C VAL A 247 -8.64 -9.61 -13.18
N VAL A 248 -8.28 -10.90 -13.27
CA VAL A 248 -9.06 -11.98 -12.66
C VAL A 248 -9.12 -11.84 -11.14
N ILE A 249 -7.98 -11.61 -10.48
CA ILE A 249 -7.93 -11.47 -9.02
C ILE A 249 -8.70 -10.22 -8.56
N GLY A 250 -8.57 -9.10 -9.27
CA GLY A 250 -9.28 -7.86 -8.95
C GLY A 250 -10.78 -7.96 -9.20
N GLY A 251 -11.21 -8.67 -10.26
CA GLY A 251 -12.61 -9.02 -10.48
C GLY A 251 -13.20 -9.83 -9.32
N CYS A 252 -12.46 -10.83 -8.84
CA CYS A 252 -12.81 -11.58 -7.61
C CYS A 252 -12.89 -10.64 -6.41
N ALA A 253 -11.92 -9.74 -6.22
CA ALA A 253 -11.92 -8.78 -5.12
C ALA A 253 -13.15 -7.85 -5.14
N LEU A 254 -13.51 -7.31 -6.30
CA LEU A 254 -14.69 -6.44 -6.47
C LEU A 254 -16.01 -7.22 -6.28
N SER A 255 -16.05 -8.49 -6.67
CA SER A 255 -17.21 -9.36 -6.41
C SER A 255 -17.44 -9.61 -4.91
N VAL A 256 -16.36 -9.68 -4.12
CA VAL A 256 -16.44 -9.78 -2.65
C VAL A 256 -16.92 -8.45 -2.04
N ALA A 257 -16.63 -7.32 -2.69
CA ALA A 257 -17.07 -5.98 -2.28
C ALA A 257 -18.50 -5.62 -2.74
N ARG A 258 -19.32 -6.58 -3.19
CA ARG A 258 -20.69 -6.31 -3.68
C ARG A 258 -21.55 -5.57 -2.65
N PRO A 259 -22.10 -4.37 -2.97
CA PRO A 259 -22.77 -3.50 -2.01
C PRO A 259 -23.93 -4.14 -1.24
N ALA A 260 -24.73 -4.98 -1.91
CA ALA A 260 -25.92 -5.62 -1.33
C ALA A 260 -25.61 -6.51 -0.10
N SER A 261 -24.34 -6.85 0.11
CA SER A 261 -23.91 -7.78 1.17
C SER A 261 -22.66 -7.29 1.89
N LEU A 262 -22.33 -6.01 1.77
CA LEU A 262 -21.03 -5.50 2.19
C LEU A 262 -21.00 -5.25 3.70
N THR A 263 -20.09 -5.96 4.37
CA THR A 263 -19.75 -5.77 5.79
C THR A 263 -18.30 -5.33 5.90
N ALA A 264 -17.88 -4.78 7.04
CA ALA A 264 -16.47 -4.42 7.26
C ALA A 264 -15.51 -5.61 7.03
N ARG A 265 -15.91 -6.83 7.41
CA ARG A 265 -15.10 -8.04 7.16
C ARG A 265 -15.01 -8.40 5.67
N ARG A 266 -16.12 -8.28 4.92
CA ARG A 266 -16.09 -8.49 3.46
C ARG A 266 -15.28 -7.42 2.75
N ALA A 267 -15.37 -6.16 3.19
CA ALA A 267 -14.52 -5.09 2.69
C ALA A 267 -13.03 -5.36 3.01
N LEU A 268 -12.72 -5.90 4.19
CA LEU A 268 -11.36 -6.35 4.51
C LEU A 268 -10.90 -7.48 3.57
N ARG A 269 -11.70 -8.54 3.39
CA ARG A 269 -11.39 -9.67 2.48
C ARG A 269 -11.18 -9.18 1.04
N SER A 270 -12.03 -8.28 0.55
CA SER A 270 -11.84 -7.64 -0.76
C SER A 270 -10.51 -6.89 -0.83
N HIS A 271 -10.19 -6.10 0.19
CA HIS A 271 -8.92 -5.36 0.25
C HIS A 271 -7.70 -6.28 0.46
N GLU A 272 -7.86 -7.49 0.99
CA GLU A 272 -6.82 -8.53 1.03
C GLU A 272 -6.51 -9.07 -0.36
N LEU A 273 -7.55 -9.35 -1.15
CA LEU A 273 -7.40 -9.73 -2.55
C LEU A 273 -6.77 -8.59 -3.37
N LEU A 274 -7.18 -7.33 -3.17
CA LEU A 274 -6.53 -6.18 -3.83
C LEU A 274 -5.07 -5.95 -3.38
N VAL A 275 -4.68 -6.40 -2.17
CA VAL A 275 -3.27 -6.39 -1.77
C VAL A 275 -2.46 -7.42 -2.54
N ALA A 276 -3.00 -8.61 -2.74
CA ALA A 276 -2.36 -9.64 -3.56
C ALA A 276 -2.31 -9.24 -5.03
N GLU A 277 -3.43 -8.77 -5.56
CA GLU A 277 -3.58 -8.36 -6.96
C GLU A 277 -2.60 -7.27 -7.36
N ARG A 278 -2.39 -6.23 -6.55
CA ARG A 278 -1.42 -5.18 -6.91
C ARG A 278 0.01 -5.67 -7.01
N LEU A 279 0.38 -6.74 -6.29
CA LEU A 279 1.70 -7.37 -6.45
C LEU A 279 1.81 -8.03 -7.84
N VAL A 280 0.74 -8.69 -8.29
CA VAL A 280 0.65 -9.28 -9.63
C VAL A 280 0.66 -8.18 -10.70
N LEU A 281 -0.14 -7.12 -10.53
CA LEU A 281 -0.20 -5.99 -11.47
C LEU A 281 1.15 -5.27 -11.59
N THR A 282 1.86 -5.07 -10.47
CA THR A 282 3.21 -4.49 -10.50
C THR A 282 4.23 -5.42 -11.14
N SER A 283 4.10 -6.73 -10.91
CA SER A 283 4.95 -7.72 -11.55
C SER A 283 4.66 -7.86 -13.04
N ALA A 284 3.47 -7.48 -13.52
CA ALA A 284 3.19 -7.36 -14.95
C ALA A 284 4.09 -6.32 -15.62
N VAL A 285 4.33 -5.18 -14.97
CA VAL A 285 5.27 -4.16 -15.47
C VAL A 285 6.71 -4.68 -15.45
N VAL A 286 7.10 -5.40 -14.39
CA VAL A 286 8.40 -6.09 -14.33
C VAL A 286 8.54 -7.10 -15.48
N ALA A 287 7.47 -7.84 -15.80
CA ALA A 287 7.45 -8.78 -16.91
C ALA A 287 7.60 -8.08 -18.25
N GLY A 288 6.97 -6.93 -18.44
CA GLY A 288 7.13 -6.10 -19.64
C GLY A 288 8.55 -5.59 -19.84
N ALA A 289 9.27 -5.26 -18.77
CA ALA A 289 10.61 -4.68 -18.83
C ALA A 289 11.75 -5.73 -18.82
N ALA A 290 11.57 -6.86 -18.12
CA ALA A 290 12.62 -7.84 -17.86
C ALA A 290 12.21 -9.30 -18.17
N GLY A 291 10.97 -9.53 -18.57
CA GLY A 291 10.45 -10.83 -18.95
C GLY A 291 9.78 -11.60 -17.83
N LEU A 292 8.97 -12.58 -18.22
CA LEU A 292 8.10 -13.33 -17.31
C LEU A 292 8.88 -14.10 -16.24
N GLY A 293 10.04 -14.67 -16.58
CA GLY A 293 10.88 -15.40 -15.62
C GLY A 293 11.35 -14.53 -14.45
N VAL A 294 11.84 -13.32 -14.74
CA VAL A 294 12.26 -12.36 -13.71
C VAL A 294 11.07 -11.91 -12.87
N ALA A 295 9.94 -11.61 -13.51
CA ALA A 295 8.72 -11.22 -12.81
C ALA A 295 8.22 -12.31 -11.85
N LEU A 296 8.19 -13.58 -12.27
CA LEU A 296 7.77 -14.69 -11.43
C LEU A 296 8.75 -14.94 -10.26
N LEU A 297 10.05 -14.78 -10.51
CA LEU A 297 11.09 -14.93 -9.47
C LEU A 297 10.90 -13.95 -8.31
N VAL A 298 10.44 -12.72 -8.58
CA VAL A 298 10.15 -11.72 -7.53
C VAL A 298 8.71 -11.81 -7.01
N LEU A 299 7.74 -12.10 -7.88
CA LEU A 299 6.32 -12.15 -7.53
C LEU A 299 5.99 -13.27 -6.57
N VAL A 300 6.42 -14.50 -6.85
CA VAL A 300 6.05 -15.68 -6.06
C VAL A 300 6.45 -15.53 -4.59
N PRO A 301 7.72 -15.23 -4.24
CA PRO A 301 8.10 -15.04 -2.84
C PRO A 301 7.41 -13.84 -2.20
N ALA A 302 7.24 -12.72 -2.93
CA ALA A 302 6.54 -11.55 -2.43
C ALA A 302 5.06 -11.84 -2.10
N LEU A 303 4.39 -12.60 -2.97
CA LEU A 303 2.99 -12.97 -2.82
C LEU A 303 2.81 -13.95 -1.66
N VAL A 304 3.65 -14.98 -1.57
CA VAL A 304 3.64 -15.93 -0.43
C VAL A 304 3.86 -15.18 0.88
N PHE A 305 4.89 -14.33 0.95
CA PHE A 305 5.18 -13.52 2.13
C PHE A 305 4.00 -12.63 2.53
N SER A 306 3.42 -11.91 1.56
CA SER A 306 2.27 -11.04 1.80
C SER A 306 1.08 -11.84 2.30
N LEU A 307 0.64 -12.88 1.60
CA LEU A 307 -0.54 -13.68 1.95
C LEU A 307 -0.41 -14.34 3.34
N VAL A 308 0.75 -14.93 3.62
CA VAL A 308 1.01 -15.56 4.92
C VAL A 308 0.93 -14.55 6.06
N LEU A 309 1.50 -13.35 5.90
CA LEU A 309 1.47 -12.32 6.93
C LEU A 309 0.10 -11.65 7.04
N GLN A 310 -0.65 -11.51 5.95
CA GLN A 310 -2.04 -11.08 6.00
C GLN A 310 -2.86 -12.02 6.88
N GLY A 311 -2.79 -13.33 6.62
CA GLY A 311 -3.53 -14.34 7.38
C GLY A 311 -3.16 -14.39 8.87
N ARG A 312 -1.91 -14.04 9.24
CA ARG A 312 -1.44 -14.07 10.63
C ARG A 312 -1.75 -12.81 11.43
N MET A 313 -1.74 -11.64 10.78
CA MET A 313 -1.68 -10.35 11.50
C MET A 313 -2.85 -9.42 11.17
N ARG A 314 -3.38 -9.47 9.96
CA ARG A 314 -4.17 -8.35 9.42
C ARG A 314 -5.51 -8.17 10.15
N SER A 315 -6.22 -9.26 10.43
CA SER A 315 -7.49 -9.20 11.17
C SER A 315 -7.32 -8.58 12.56
N ARG A 316 -6.32 -9.05 13.34
CA ARG A 316 -6.00 -8.54 14.68
C ARG A 316 -5.56 -7.07 14.67
N HIS A 317 -4.91 -6.64 13.60
CA HIS A 317 -4.50 -5.24 13.46
C HIS A 317 -5.69 -4.30 13.17
N GLU A 318 -6.73 -4.80 12.51
CA GLU A 318 -7.85 -3.96 12.05
C GLU A 318 -9.08 -4.03 12.96
N PHE A 319 -9.28 -5.15 13.66
CA PHE A 319 -10.41 -5.36 14.57
C PHE A 319 -9.93 -5.72 15.98
N PRO A 320 -10.54 -5.15 17.04
CA PRO A 320 -10.35 -5.63 18.42
C PRO A 320 -10.75 -7.11 18.58
N ASP A 321 -10.10 -7.83 19.49
CA ASP A 321 -10.36 -9.26 19.73
C ASP A 321 -11.83 -9.54 20.13
N ASP A 322 -12.49 -8.59 20.80
CA ASP A 322 -13.88 -8.70 21.26
C ASP A 322 -14.94 -8.33 20.20
N THR A 323 -14.56 -8.10 18.95
CA THR A 323 -15.52 -7.71 17.90
C THR A 323 -16.35 -8.93 17.48
N PRO A 324 -17.62 -9.08 17.91
CA PRO A 324 -18.40 -10.29 17.68
C PRO A 324 -18.49 -10.60 16.18
N ASN A 325 -18.44 -11.88 15.80
CA ASN A 325 -18.56 -12.36 14.43
C ASN A 325 -20.01 -12.13 13.89
N LYS A 326 -20.48 -10.89 13.92
CA LYS A 326 -21.77 -10.48 13.34
C LYS A 326 -21.62 -10.51 11.83
N GLY A 327 -21.98 -11.63 11.23
CA GLY A 327 -21.99 -11.78 9.78
C GLY A 327 -22.01 -13.21 9.26
N GLU A 328 -21.65 -14.19 10.07
CA GLU A 328 -21.88 -15.60 9.76
C GLU A 328 -23.13 -16.03 10.54
N ARG A 329 -24.31 -15.73 9.98
CA ARG A 329 -25.44 -16.63 10.24
C ARG A 329 -25.12 -17.91 9.45
N PRO A 330 -25.32 -19.10 10.04
CA PRO A 330 -25.15 -20.36 9.34
C PRO A 330 -26.01 -20.40 8.06
#